data_AF-A0A6C0NYP5-F1
#
_entry.id   AF-A0A6C0NYP5-F1
#
_cell.length_a   1.000
_cell.length_b   1.000
_cell.length_c   1.000
_cell.angle_alpha   90.00
_cell.angle_beta   90.00
_cell.angle_gamma   90.00
#
_symmetry.space_group_name_H-M   'P 1'
#
loop_
_entity.id
_entity.type
_entity.pdbx_description
1 polymer ?
#
loop_
_entity_poly.entity_id
_entity_poly.type
_entity_poly.pdbx_seq_one_letter_code
_entity_poly.pdbx_strand_id
1 'polypeptide(L)'
;MNHEITMHLYEDWLDTVKEIFKGSGHPLPNDLTPDQVALAYFLQTAPSKEEALRQREANEERLNDIQQKLLDNFEAVVLPDLRSRTGYAGETFAFKWVYNQGEHIIEERSSYRIPL
;
A
#
# COMPACT_ATOMS: atom_id res chain seq x y z
N MET A 1 -17.23 -18.80 1.55
CA MET A 1 -18.13 -17.84 0.86
C MET A 1 -17.23 -17.05 -0.07
N ASN A 2 -17.61 -16.72 -1.30
CA ASN A 2 -16.70 -15.92 -2.14
C ASN A 2 -16.84 -14.44 -1.78
N HIS A 3 -15.88 -13.94 -1.00
CA HIS A 3 -15.70 -12.50 -0.78
C HIS A 3 -14.98 -11.87 -1.97
N GLU A 4 -15.42 -10.69 -2.38
CA GLU A 4 -14.73 -9.90 -3.41
C GLU A 4 -13.73 -8.96 -2.73
N ILE A 5 -12.43 -9.21 -2.91
CA ILE A 5 -11.36 -8.43 -2.28
C ILE A 5 -10.54 -7.74 -3.37
N THR A 6 -10.43 -6.42 -3.27
CA THR A 6 -9.51 -5.60 -4.09
C THR A 6 -8.43 -5.04 -3.18
N MET A 7 -7.16 -5.28 -3.53
CA MET A 7 -6.00 -4.81 -2.77
C MET A 7 -4.78 -4.74 -3.70
N HIS A 8 -4.15 -3.57 -3.77
CA HIS A 8 -2.97 -3.32 -4.61
C HIS A 8 -1.97 -2.43 -3.85
N LEU A 9 -1.43 -2.94 -2.73
CA LEU A 9 -0.70 -2.10 -1.76
C LEU A 9 0.54 -1.40 -2.33
N TYR A 10 1.25 -2.07 -3.25
CA TYR A 10 2.41 -1.45 -3.90
C TYR A 10 2.00 -0.34 -4.87
N GLU A 11 0.90 -0.51 -5.62
CA GLU A 11 0.38 0.53 -6.50
C GLU A 11 -0.13 1.75 -5.71
N ASP A 12 -0.82 1.50 -4.60
CA ASP A 12 -1.24 2.56 -3.67
C ASP A 12 -0.06 3.36 -3.12
N TRP A 13 1.05 2.67 -2.79
CA TRP A 13 2.28 3.31 -2.37
C TRP A 13 2.90 4.15 -3.49
N LEU A 14 2.95 3.64 -4.72
CA LEU A 14 3.44 4.38 -5.89
C LEU A 14 2.62 5.65 -6.16
N ASP A 15 1.31 5.57 -6.02
CA ASP A 15 0.43 6.73 -6.18
C ASP A 15 0.68 7.78 -5.09
N THR A 16 0.95 7.33 -3.85
CA THR A 16 1.37 8.23 -2.77
C THR A 16 2.71 8.89 -3.10
N VAL A 17 3.69 8.14 -3.62
CA VAL A 17 4.98 8.69 -4.06
C VAL A 17 4.77 9.78 -5.11
N LYS A 18 3.94 9.55 -6.13
CA LYS A 18 3.64 10.56 -7.16
C LYS A 18 3.05 11.83 -6.56
N GLU A 19 2.12 11.71 -5.62
CA GLU A 19 1.54 12.88 -4.94
C GLU A 19 2.55 13.61 -4.04
N ILE A 20 3.52 12.91 -3.42
CA ILE A 20 4.63 13.55 -2.67
C ILE A 20 5.47 14.42 -3.62
N PHE A 21 5.88 13.89 -4.77
CA PHE A 21 6.65 14.65 -5.76
C PHE A 21 5.88 15.84 -6.33
N LYS A 22 4.58 15.66 -6.59
CA LYS A 22 3.69 16.75 -7.01
C LYS A 22 3.57 17.83 -5.93
N GLY A 23 3.40 17.43 -4.67
CA GLY A 23 3.34 18.33 -3.52
C GLY A 23 4.64 19.08 -3.24
N SER A 24 5.80 18.51 -3.60
CA SER A 24 7.11 19.17 -3.47
C SER A 24 7.43 20.18 -4.58
N GLY A 25 6.52 20.36 -5.56
CA GLY A 25 6.73 21.26 -6.70
C GLY A 25 7.56 20.66 -7.84
N HIS A 26 7.93 19.38 -7.75
CA HIS A 26 8.70 18.65 -8.75
C HIS A 26 7.98 17.35 -9.15
N PRO A 27 6.81 17.43 -9.82
CA PRO A 27 6.04 16.25 -10.19
C PRO A 27 6.86 15.32 -11.09
N LEU A 28 6.70 14.01 -10.87
CA LEU A 28 7.29 13.00 -11.74
C LEU A 28 6.60 13.03 -13.13
N PRO A 29 7.34 12.70 -14.21
CA PRO A 29 6.74 12.49 -15.52
C PRO A 29 5.67 11.39 -15.50
N ASN A 30 4.59 11.57 -16.27
CA ASN A 30 3.46 10.64 -16.30
C ASN A 30 3.75 9.33 -17.05
N ASP A 31 4.83 9.29 -17.83
CA ASP A 31 5.28 8.15 -18.64
C ASP A 31 6.27 7.23 -17.90
N LEU A 32 6.61 7.54 -16.65
CA LEU A 32 7.48 6.68 -15.85
C LEU A 32 6.81 5.34 -15.54
N THR A 33 7.62 4.27 -15.62
CA THR A 33 7.21 2.95 -15.15
C THR A 33 7.11 2.92 -13.61
N PRO A 34 6.35 1.96 -13.04
CA PRO A 34 6.33 1.72 -11.59
C PRO A 34 7.73 1.68 -10.95
N ASP A 35 8.66 0.95 -11.56
CA ASP A 35 10.04 0.84 -11.08
C ASP A 35 10.78 2.17 -11.06
N GLN A 36 10.55 3.01 -12.08
CA GLN A 36 11.16 4.33 -12.17
C GLN A 36 10.60 5.29 -11.12
N VAL A 37 9.29 5.23 -10.87
CA VAL A 37 8.64 6.02 -9.80
C VAL A 37 9.20 5.62 -8.43
N ALA A 38 9.26 4.31 -8.15
CA ALA A 38 9.80 3.80 -6.89
C ALA A 38 11.28 4.17 -6.70
N LEU A 39 12.10 4.01 -7.74
CA LEU A 39 13.51 4.35 -7.69
C LEU A 39 13.73 5.86 -7.46
N ALA A 40 12.92 6.71 -8.11
CA ALA A 40 13.01 8.16 -7.92
C ALA A 40 12.81 8.57 -6.47
N TYR A 41 11.88 7.92 -5.76
CA TYR A 41 11.65 8.15 -4.33
C TYR A 41 12.89 7.85 -3.50
N PHE A 42 13.47 6.65 -3.62
CA PHE A 42 14.64 6.26 -2.81
C PHE A 42 15.90 7.04 -3.17
N LEU A 43 16.05 7.50 -4.41
CA LEU A 43 17.16 8.37 -4.82
C LEU A 43 17.19 9.72 -4.09
N GLN A 44 16.07 10.18 -3.50
CA GLN A 44 16.07 11.43 -2.73
C GLN A 44 16.92 11.33 -1.45
N THR A 45 17.03 10.13 -0.86
CA THR A 45 17.63 9.92 0.46
C THR A 45 18.75 8.90 0.47
N ALA A 46 18.83 8.02 -0.53
CA ALA A 46 19.84 6.97 -0.57
C ALA A 46 21.24 7.55 -0.87
N PRO A 47 22.30 7.01 -0.23
CA PRO A 47 23.68 7.46 -0.44
C PRO A 47 24.24 7.08 -1.82
N SER A 48 23.60 6.14 -2.52
CA SER A 48 24.02 5.67 -3.84
C SER A 48 22.84 5.10 -4.62
N LYS A 49 23.00 4.98 -5.94
CA LYS A 49 22.01 4.34 -6.80
C LYS A 49 21.83 2.86 -6.48
N GLU A 50 22.90 2.16 -6.13
CA GLU A 50 22.85 0.74 -5.74
C GLU A 50 22.02 0.55 -4.47
N GLU A 51 22.21 1.43 -3.48
CA GLU A 51 21.43 1.41 -2.25
C GLU A 51 19.95 1.75 -2.52
N ALA A 52 19.68 2.71 -3.40
CA ALA A 52 18.30 3.05 -3.80
C ALA A 52 17.59 1.87 -4.48
N LEU A 53 18.29 1.11 -5.33
CA LEU A 53 17.77 -0.10 -5.97
C LEU A 53 17.46 -1.20 -4.94
N ARG A 54 18.36 -1.42 -3.99
CA ARG A 54 18.15 -2.37 -2.90
C ARG A 54 16.93 -2.00 -2.04
N GLN A 55 16.79 -0.72 -1.68
CA GLN A 55 15.64 -0.24 -0.91
C GLN A 55 14.33 -0.36 -1.68
N ARG A 56 14.35 -0.07 -2.99
CA ARG A 56 13.21 -0.28 -3.89
C ARG A 56 12.74 -1.72 -3.86
N GLU A 57 13.64 -2.67 -4.11
CA GLU A 57 13.33 -4.11 -4.15
C GLU A 57 12.80 -4.61 -2.81
N ALA A 58 13.46 -4.23 -1.71
CA ALA A 58 13.02 -4.61 -0.37
C ALA A 58 11.63 -4.05 -0.02
N ASN A 59 11.30 -2.83 -0.46
CA ASN A 59 9.99 -2.24 -0.20
C ASN A 59 8.87 -2.91 -1.02
N GLU A 60 9.13 -3.21 -2.29
CA GLU A 60 8.21 -3.96 -3.14
C GLU A 60 7.94 -5.35 -2.56
N GLU A 61 8.98 -6.09 -2.18
CA GLU A 61 8.85 -7.39 -1.53
C GLU A 61 8.05 -7.30 -0.23
N ARG A 62 8.35 -6.31 0.63
CA ARG A 62 7.63 -6.08 1.90
C ARG A 62 6.13 -5.85 1.68
N LEU A 63 5.75 -4.96 0.76
CA LEU A 63 4.34 -4.63 0.54
C LEU A 63 3.57 -5.80 -0.09
N ASN A 64 4.21 -6.55 -0.98
CA ASN A 64 3.63 -7.78 -1.55
C ASN A 64 3.46 -8.88 -0.49
N ASP A 65 4.43 -9.08 0.40
CA ASP A 65 4.33 -10.03 1.52
C ASP A 65 3.21 -9.65 2.50
N ILE A 66 3.07 -8.36 2.84
CA ILE A 66 1.96 -7.88 3.68
C ILE A 66 0.61 -8.15 3.00
N GLN A 67 0.48 -7.83 1.71
CA GLN A 67 -0.73 -8.09 0.94
C GLN A 67 -1.08 -9.58 0.96
N GLN A 68 -0.11 -10.45 0.67
CA GLN A 68 -0.33 -11.89 0.66
C GLN A 68 -0.77 -12.40 2.03
N LYS A 69 -0.11 -11.96 3.11
CA LYS A 69 -0.50 -12.32 4.48
C LYS A 69 -1.92 -11.90 4.83
N LEU A 70 -2.35 -10.72 4.40
CA LEU A 70 -3.72 -10.26 4.63
C LEU A 70 -4.74 -11.11 3.87
N LEU A 71 -4.45 -11.48 2.62
CA LEU A 71 -5.30 -12.34 1.82
C LEU A 71 -5.38 -13.76 2.43
N ASP A 72 -4.24 -14.35 2.78
CA ASP A 72 -4.14 -15.69 3.36
C ASP A 72 -4.89 -15.80 4.69
N ASN A 73 -4.89 -14.72 5.47
CA ASN A 73 -5.52 -14.67 6.80
C ASN A 73 -6.85 -13.91 6.79
N PHE A 74 -7.42 -13.63 5.61
CA PHE A 74 -8.59 -12.76 5.50
C PHE A 74 -9.78 -13.35 6.27
N GLU A 75 -10.22 -14.56 5.90
CA GLU A 75 -11.39 -15.18 6.54
C GLU A 75 -11.15 -15.57 8.00
N ALA A 76 -9.91 -15.95 8.33
CA ALA A 76 -9.57 -16.46 9.66
C ALA A 76 -9.39 -15.35 10.70
N VAL A 77 -8.87 -14.19 10.29
CA VAL A 77 -8.42 -13.13 11.22
C VAL A 77 -9.01 -11.77 10.84
N VAL A 78 -8.82 -11.32 9.60
CA VAL A 78 -9.14 -9.94 9.19
C VAL A 78 -10.65 -9.71 9.18
N LEU A 79 -11.41 -10.60 8.57
CA LEU A 79 -12.86 -10.47 8.42
C LEU A 79 -13.60 -10.51 9.77
N PRO A 80 -13.34 -11.47 10.69
CA PRO A 80 -13.95 -11.46 12.01
C PRO A 80 -13.64 -10.18 12.79
N ASP A 81 -12.39 -9.73 12.79
CA ASP A 81 -11.99 -8.51 13.50
C ASP A 81 -12.63 -7.26 12.89
N LEU A 82 -12.60 -7.11 11.56
CA LEU A 82 -13.27 -6.04 10.82
C LEU A 82 -14.76 -5.98 11.15
N ARG A 83 -15.46 -7.11 11.07
CA ARG A 83 -16.90 -7.20 11.37
C ARG A 83 -17.20 -6.83 12.81
N SER A 84 -16.37 -7.29 13.75
CA SER A 84 -16.54 -6.99 15.17
C SER A 84 -16.35 -5.52 15.51
N ARG A 85 -15.42 -4.83 14.83
CA ARG A 85 -15.08 -3.43 15.11
C ARG A 85 -15.96 -2.43 14.37
N THR A 86 -16.44 -2.78 13.18
CA THR A 86 -17.16 -1.84 12.30
C THR A 86 -18.63 -2.18 12.12
N GLY A 87 -19.04 -3.41 12.41
CA GLY A 87 -20.39 -3.91 12.11
C GLY A 87 -20.68 -4.11 10.62
N TYR A 88 -19.68 -3.93 9.74
CA TYR A 88 -19.87 -4.04 8.29
C TYR A 88 -20.20 -5.48 7.87
N ALA A 89 -21.39 -5.69 7.30
CA ALA A 89 -21.88 -7.01 6.89
C ALA A 89 -21.82 -7.25 5.37
N GLY A 90 -21.15 -6.37 4.62
CA GLY A 90 -20.99 -6.55 3.18
C GLY A 90 -20.03 -7.70 2.82
N GLU A 91 -20.01 -8.02 1.53
CA GLU A 91 -19.23 -9.12 0.95
C GLU A 91 -18.12 -8.64 0.00
N THR A 92 -18.07 -7.33 -0.25
CA THR A 92 -17.03 -6.67 -1.05
C THR A 92 -16.14 -5.83 -0.14
N PHE A 93 -14.83 -5.92 -0.33
CA PHE A 93 -13.80 -5.27 0.47
C PHE A 93 -12.77 -4.61 -0.44
N ALA A 94 -12.36 -3.37 -0.12
CA ALA A 94 -11.34 -2.64 -0.86
C ALA A 94 -10.32 -2.14 0.15
N PHE A 95 -9.13 -2.72 0.12
CA PHE A 95 -8.04 -2.35 1.00
C PHE A 95 -7.05 -1.46 0.28
N LYS A 96 -6.70 -0.36 0.95
CA LYS A 96 -5.82 0.67 0.40
C LYS A 96 -4.68 0.96 1.35
N TRP A 97 -3.45 0.96 0.85
CA TRP A 97 -2.31 1.49 1.60
C TRP A 97 -2.36 3.02 1.61
N VAL A 98 -2.15 3.64 2.77
CA VAL A 98 -2.11 5.10 2.94
C VAL A 98 -1.03 5.52 3.91
N TYR A 99 -0.47 6.71 3.70
CA TYR A 99 0.42 7.37 4.65
C TYR A 99 -0.29 8.51 5.38
N ASN A 100 -0.60 8.33 6.66
CA ASN A 100 -1.23 9.35 7.49
C ASN A 100 -0.79 9.20 8.96
N GLN A 101 0.23 9.97 9.36
CA GLN A 101 0.89 9.83 10.68
C GLN A 101 1.53 8.44 10.89
N GLY A 102 1.87 7.75 9.80
CA GLY A 102 2.33 6.37 9.80
C GLY A 102 1.79 5.64 8.57
N GLU A 103 2.29 4.43 8.35
CA GLU A 103 1.77 3.54 7.33
C GLU A 103 0.52 2.82 7.85
N HIS A 104 -0.54 2.84 7.05
CA HIS A 104 -1.79 2.17 7.37
C HIS A 104 -2.34 1.46 6.14
N ILE A 105 -3.08 0.38 6.38
CA ILE A 105 -3.99 -0.21 5.41
C ILE A 105 -5.41 0.06 5.90
N ILE A 106 -6.21 0.70 5.06
CA ILE A 106 -7.60 1.01 5.35
C ILE A 106 -8.52 0.17 4.47
N GLU A 107 -9.62 -0.33 5.02
CA GLU A 107 -10.70 -0.88 4.22
C GLU A 107 -11.73 0.23 3.97
N GLU A 108 -11.98 0.58 2.71
CA GLU A 108 -12.69 1.80 2.32
C GLU A 108 -14.19 1.76 2.65
N ARG A 109 -14.82 0.59 2.70
CA ARG A 109 -16.29 0.47 2.90
C ARG A 109 -16.71 0.43 4.36
N SER A 110 -15.84 -0.08 5.23
CA SER A 110 -16.04 -0.23 6.67
C SER A 110 -15.24 0.79 7.49
N SER A 111 -14.29 1.50 6.85
CA SER A 111 -13.29 2.35 7.52
C SER A 111 -12.43 1.60 8.54
N TYR A 112 -12.35 0.27 8.45
CA TYR A 112 -11.45 -0.54 9.25
C TYR A 112 -9.99 -0.20 8.95
N ARG A 113 -9.14 -0.22 9.98
CA ARG A 113 -7.73 0.20 9.87
C ARG A 113 -6.79 -0.84 10.46
N ILE A 114 -5.74 -1.14 9.71
CA ILE A 114 -4.62 -1.99 10.11
C ILE A 114 -3.37 -1.10 10.12
N PRO A 115 -2.79 -0.79 11.30
CA PRO A 115 -1.49 -0.12 11.36
C PRO A 115 -0.38 -1.07 10.92
N LEU A 116 0.62 -0.54 10.20
CA LEU A 116 1.82 -1.28 9.77
C LEU A 116 3.05 -0.92 10.60
#